data_AF-A0A3D1HDP6-F1
#
_entry.id   AF-A0A3D1HDP6-F1
#
_cell.length_a   1.000
_cell.length_b   1.000
_cell.length_c   1.000
_cell.angle_alpha   90.00
_cell.angle_beta   90.00
_cell.angle_gamma   90.00
#
_symmetry.space_group_name_H-M   'P 1'
#
loop_
_entity.id
_entity.type
_entity.pdbx_description
1 polymer ?
#
loop_
_entity_poly.entity_id
_entity_poly.type
_entity_poly.pdbx_seq_one_letter_code
_entity_poly.pdbx_strand_id
1 'polypeptide(L)'
;MGGRPSKPVSTNKKHLTNAEKEQRLKFENALLSGHKITERARVKADKTAHGEFKRVVGLLRAIGKDDGLYSEQVNRYAELFAECEFYKELSAELRGELSELAELCAEMRSAARRYADEFEDN
;
A
#
# COMPACT_ATOMS: atom_id res chain seq x y z
N MET A 1 7.14 9.99 -37.81
CA MET A 1 6.51 8.66 -37.97
C MET A 1 6.44 7.97 -36.61
N GLY A 2 5.42 8.23 -35.81
CA GLY A 2 5.22 7.59 -34.50
C GLY A 2 4.35 6.34 -34.64
N GLY A 3 4.93 5.24 -35.10
CA GLY A 3 4.24 3.95 -35.16
C GLY A 3 4.17 3.27 -33.79
N ARG A 4 3.13 2.47 -33.56
CA ARG A 4 2.97 1.66 -32.34
C ARG A 4 4.25 0.82 -32.10
N PRO A 5 4.76 0.73 -30.86
CA PRO A 5 5.93 -0.08 -30.57
C PRO A 5 5.70 -1.54 -30.99
N SER A 6 6.78 -2.14 -31.47
CA SER A 6 6.82 -3.54 -31.87
C SER A 6 6.45 -4.46 -30.70
N LYS A 7 5.74 -5.55 -30.99
CA LYS A 7 5.44 -6.58 -29.96
C LYS A 7 6.74 -7.14 -29.37
N PRO A 8 6.77 -7.44 -28.06
CA PRO A 8 7.92 -8.04 -27.39
C PRO A 8 8.37 -9.32 -28.08
N VAL A 9 9.69 -9.56 -28.15
CA VAL A 9 10.24 -10.78 -28.78
C VAL A 9 9.61 -12.05 -28.19
N SER A 10 9.37 -12.08 -26.88
CA SER A 10 8.77 -13.22 -26.16
C SER A 10 7.34 -13.57 -26.57
N THR A 11 6.58 -12.60 -27.08
CA THR A 11 5.15 -12.77 -27.44
C THR A 11 4.89 -12.69 -28.94
N ASN A 12 5.95 -12.52 -29.73
CA ASN A 12 5.82 -12.40 -31.17
C ASN A 12 5.65 -13.79 -31.81
N LYS A 13 4.46 -14.03 -32.38
CA LYS A 13 4.11 -15.30 -33.04
C LYS A 13 4.64 -15.42 -34.48
N LYS A 14 5.26 -14.37 -35.03
CA LYS A 14 5.84 -14.41 -36.37
C LYS A 14 7.26 -14.98 -36.32
N HIS A 15 7.67 -15.65 -37.40
CA HIS A 15 9.07 -15.98 -37.60
C HIS A 15 9.88 -14.69 -37.73
N LEU A 16 10.79 -14.47 -36.78
CA LEU A 16 11.77 -13.40 -36.80
C LEU A 16 13.14 -14.02 -37.10
N THR A 17 13.91 -13.37 -37.96
CA THR A 17 15.33 -13.70 -38.15
C THR A 17 16.12 -13.44 -36.86
N ASN A 18 17.30 -14.06 -36.72
CA ASN A 18 18.15 -13.85 -35.54
C ASN A 18 18.57 -12.39 -35.40
N ALA A 19 18.90 -11.72 -36.51
CA ALA A 19 19.26 -10.30 -36.53
C ALA A 19 18.10 -9.41 -36.04
N GLU A 20 16.86 -9.69 -36.43
CA GLU A 20 15.69 -8.93 -35.96
C GLU A 20 15.41 -9.17 -34.47
N LYS A 21 15.59 -10.40 -33.98
CA LYS A 21 15.43 -10.69 -32.54
C LYS A 21 16.46 -9.94 -31.71
N GLU A 22 17.71 -9.95 -32.15
CA GLU A 22 18.80 -9.24 -31.47
C GLU A 22 18.56 -7.72 -31.45
N GLN A 23 18.19 -7.15 -32.60
CA GLN A 23 17.85 -5.73 -32.69
C GLN A 23 16.69 -5.36 -31.75
N ARG A 24 15.63 -6.16 -31.70
CA ARG A 24 14.48 -5.92 -30.80
C ARG A 24 14.85 -6.06 -29.34
N LEU A 25 15.59 -7.11 -28.96
CA LEU A 25 16.07 -7.29 -27.59
C LEU A 25 16.95 -6.11 -27.16
N LYS A 26 17.80 -5.60 -28.04
CA LYS A 26 18.60 -4.40 -27.77
C LYS A 26 17.72 -3.17 -27.49
N PHE A 27 16.67 -2.96 -28.28
CA PHE A 27 15.70 -1.89 -28.03
C PHE A 27 14.90 -2.10 -26.74
N GLU A 28 14.44 -3.32 -26.47
CA GLU A 28 13.69 -3.65 -25.25
C GLU A 28 14.55 -3.43 -23.99
N ASN A 29 15.81 -3.86 -24.01
CA ASN A 29 16.74 -3.63 -22.91
C ASN A 29 17.11 -2.16 -22.74
N ALA A 30 17.14 -1.38 -23.82
CA ALA A 30 17.39 0.06 -23.75
C ALA A 30 16.24 0.85 -23.09
N LEU A 31 15.06 0.24 -22.90
CA LEU A 31 13.94 0.85 -22.18
C LEU A 31 14.02 0.64 -20.67
N LEU A 32 14.88 -0.27 -20.20
CA LEU A 32 15.10 -0.50 -18.77
C LEU A 32 16.10 0.52 -18.23
N SER A 33 15.89 0.97 -17.00
CA SER A 33 16.86 1.84 -16.33
C SER A 33 18.12 1.08 -15.94
N GLY A 34 18.01 -0.24 -15.78
CA GLY A 34 19.10 -1.11 -15.31
C GLY A 34 19.41 -0.95 -13.82
N HIS A 35 18.73 -0.02 -13.14
CA HIS A 35 18.80 0.16 -11.70
C HIS A 35 17.79 -0.74 -11.01
N LYS A 36 18.07 -1.12 -9.76
CA LYS A 36 17.10 -1.84 -8.92
C LYS A 36 16.22 -0.84 -8.17
N ILE A 37 15.02 -1.29 -7.77
CA ILE A 37 14.16 -0.52 -6.88
C ILE A 37 14.90 -0.16 -5.58
N THR A 38 14.83 1.12 -5.20
CA THR A 38 15.46 1.65 -3.99
C THR A 38 14.43 2.09 -2.96
N GLU A 39 14.77 1.93 -1.68
CA GLU A 39 13.92 2.28 -0.55
C GLU A 39 14.24 3.69 -0.04
N ARG A 40 13.22 4.49 0.26
CA ARG A 40 13.38 5.82 0.87
C ARG A 40 13.63 5.71 2.37
N ALA A 41 14.40 6.67 2.91
CA ALA A 41 14.71 6.73 4.33
C ALA A 41 13.46 6.71 5.23
N ARG A 42 12.39 7.43 4.86
CA ARG A 42 11.13 7.46 5.63
C ARG A 42 10.38 6.12 5.62
N VAL A 43 10.37 5.41 4.49
CA VAL A 43 9.77 4.05 4.40
C VAL A 43 10.56 3.08 5.25
N LYS A 44 11.88 3.17 5.23
CA LYS A 44 12.76 2.32 6.04
C LYS A 44 12.61 2.56 7.55
N ALA A 45 12.29 3.79 7.96
CA ALA A 45 12.10 4.15 9.37
C ALA A 45 10.75 3.66 9.93
N ASP A 46 9.73 3.53 9.09
CA ASP A 46 8.41 3.00 9.48
C ASP A 46 8.37 1.48 9.31
N LYS A 47 8.10 0.75 10.40
CA LYS A 47 8.13 -0.73 10.39
C LYS A 47 7.08 -1.34 9.46
N THR A 48 5.89 -0.77 9.39
CA THR A 48 4.77 -1.26 8.58
C THR A 48 5.05 -0.98 7.10
N ALA A 49 5.48 0.24 6.78
CA ALA A 49 5.86 0.61 5.43
C ALA A 49 7.07 -0.21 4.94
N HIS A 50 8.09 -0.39 5.77
CA HIS A 50 9.28 -1.18 5.45
C HIS A 50 8.94 -2.64 5.11
N GLY A 51 8.06 -3.25 5.91
CA GLY A 51 7.57 -4.62 5.66
C GLY A 51 6.86 -4.73 4.33
N GLU A 52 5.97 -3.77 4.04
CA GLU A 52 5.19 -3.76 2.81
C GLU A 52 6.03 -3.48 1.56
N PHE A 53 6.98 -2.55 1.67
CA PHE A 53 7.96 -2.29 0.63
C PHE A 53 8.73 -3.56 0.25
N LYS A 54 9.27 -4.28 1.25
CA LYS A 54 9.99 -5.54 1.03
C LYS A 54 9.11 -6.60 0.37
N ARG A 55 7.84 -6.71 0.78
CA ARG A 55 6.87 -7.64 0.20
C ARG A 55 6.67 -7.36 -1.30
N VAL A 56 6.39 -6.11 -1.66
CA VAL A 56 6.14 -5.71 -3.05
C VAL A 56 7.39 -5.86 -3.92
N VAL A 57 8.54 -5.40 -3.45
CA VAL A 57 9.82 -5.56 -4.18
C VAL A 57 10.16 -7.03 -4.38
N GLY A 58 9.91 -7.88 -3.37
CA GLY A 58 10.10 -9.33 -3.50
C GLY A 58 9.26 -9.94 -4.62
N LEU A 59 7.98 -9.55 -4.72
CA LEU A 59 7.09 -9.98 -5.79
C LEU A 59 7.54 -9.48 -7.17
N LEU A 60 7.92 -8.21 -7.28
CA LEU A 60 8.40 -7.62 -8.53
C LEU A 60 9.69 -8.29 -9.02
N ARG A 61 10.60 -8.59 -8.10
CA ARG A 61 11.85 -9.31 -8.40
C ARG A 61 11.57 -10.73 -8.91
N ALA A 62 10.62 -11.44 -8.30
CA ALA A 62 10.25 -12.79 -8.71
C ALA A 62 9.77 -12.88 -10.17
N ILE A 63 9.22 -11.78 -10.71
CA ILE A 63 8.76 -11.68 -12.11
C ILE A 63 9.71 -10.87 -13.01
N GLY A 64 10.92 -10.53 -12.53
CA GLY A 64 11.91 -9.76 -13.29
C GLY A 64 11.50 -8.32 -13.61
N LYS A 65 10.68 -7.70 -12.75
CA LYS A 65 10.18 -6.32 -12.88
C LYS A 65 10.67 -5.40 -11.76
N ASP A 66 11.77 -5.72 -11.09
CA ASP A 66 12.36 -4.87 -10.04
C ASP A 66 13.22 -3.72 -10.59
N ASP A 67 12.81 -3.13 -11.71
CA ASP A 67 13.47 -1.97 -12.32
C ASP A 67 13.25 -0.70 -11.50
N GLY A 68 14.30 0.11 -11.38
CA GLY A 68 14.37 1.32 -10.57
C GLY A 68 13.32 2.37 -10.92
N LEU A 69 12.76 2.35 -12.12
CA LEU A 69 11.66 3.23 -12.52
C LEU A 69 10.42 3.09 -11.61
N TYR A 70 10.21 1.92 -11.01
CA TYR A 70 9.11 1.68 -10.09
C TYR A 70 9.38 2.12 -8.64
N SER A 71 10.59 2.60 -8.33
CA SER A 71 10.97 2.95 -6.95
C SER A 71 9.99 3.93 -6.33
N GLU A 72 9.63 4.99 -7.05
CA GLU A 72 8.71 6.01 -6.56
C GLU A 72 7.33 5.46 -6.22
N GLN A 73 6.74 4.69 -7.13
CA GLN A 73 5.40 4.13 -6.95
C GLN A 73 5.38 3.12 -5.80
N VAL A 74 6.41 2.28 -5.69
CA VAL A 74 6.48 1.25 -4.63
C VAL A 74 6.68 1.88 -3.26
N ASN A 75 7.54 2.90 -3.12
CA ASN A 75 7.68 3.64 -1.86
C ASN A 75 6.37 4.34 -1.48
N ARG A 76 5.74 5.04 -2.43
CA ARG A 76 4.48 5.74 -2.18
C ARG A 76 3.38 4.77 -1.74
N TYR A 77 3.29 3.60 -2.36
CA TYR A 77 2.35 2.57 -1.97
C TYR A 77 2.60 2.06 -0.54
N ALA A 78 3.84 1.79 -0.18
CA ALA A 78 4.21 1.34 1.17
C ALA A 78 3.85 2.39 2.25
N GLU A 79 4.08 3.67 1.97
CA GLU A 79 3.68 4.78 2.86
C GLU A 79 2.17 4.82 3.07
N LEU A 80 1.40 4.76 1.98
CA LEU A 80 -0.07 4.78 2.03
C LEU A 80 -0.62 3.55 2.76
N PHE A 81 0.00 2.38 2.57
CA PHE A 81 -0.38 1.17 3.27
C PHE A 81 -0.21 1.35 4.78
N ALA A 82 0.94 1.83 5.23
CA ALA A 82 1.20 2.08 6.65
C ALA A 82 0.22 3.10 7.26
N GLU A 83 -0.05 4.19 6.52
CA GLU A 83 -1.02 5.21 6.92
C GLU A 83 -2.44 4.62 7.06
N CYS A 84 -2.85 3.77 6.11
CA CYS A 84 -4.13 3.08 6.18
C CYS A 84 -4.24 2.13 7.38
N GLU A 85 -3.20 1.35 7.68
CA GLU A 85 -3.20 0.45 8.84
C GLU A 85 -3.27 1.25 10.14
N PHE A 86 -2.49 2.32 10.28
CA PHE A 86 -2.54 3.22 11.42
C PHE A 86 -3.95 3.78 11.66
N TYR A 87 -4.60 4.32 10.63
CA TYR A 87 -5.95 4.88 10.79
C TYR A 87 -7.02 3.84 11.07
N LYS A 88 -6.85 2.59 10.62
CA LYS A 88 -7.77 1.50 10.98
C LYS A 88 -7.69 1.18 12.47
N GLU A 89 -6.47 1.05 12.99
CA GLU A 89 -6.22 0.80 14.41
C GLU A 89 -6.76 1.95 15.26
N LEU A 90 -6.41 3.19 14.92
CA LEU A 90 -6.90 4.38 15.62
C LEU A 90 -8.43 4.50 15.59
N SER A 91 -9.05 4.23 14.44
CA SER A 91 -10.53 4.25 14.32
C SER A 91 -11.19 3.19 15.19
N ALA A 92 -10.58 2.00 15.31
CA ALA A 92 -11.08 0.95 16.19
C ALA A 92 -10.97 1.34 17.67
N GLU A 93 -9.82 1.90 18.08
CA GLU A 93 -9.59 2.39 19.44
C GLU A 93 -10.60 3.48 19.83
N LEU A 94 -10.74 4.52 19.00
CA LEU A 94 -11.69 5.62 19.25
C LEU A 94 -13.14 5.14 19.33
N ARG A 95 -13.53 4.14 18.53
CA ARG A 95 -14.87 3.55 18.62
C ARG A 95 -15.08 2.81 19.94
N GLY A 96 -14.05 2.15 20.44
CA GLY A 96 -14.07 1.51 21.77
C GLY A 96 -14.29 2.53 22.87
N GLU A 97 -13.45 3.57 22.92
CA GLU A 97 -13.56 4.65 23.91
C GLU A 97 -14.93 5.34 23.87
N LEU A 98 -15.46 5.61 22.68
CA LEU A 98 -16.79 6.19 22.51
C LEU A 98 -17.91 5.28 23.05
N SER A 99 -17.77 3.97 22.91
CA SER A 99 -18.73 2.99 23.44
C SER A 99 -18.70 2.99 24.97
N GLU A 100 -17.52 2.92 25.58
CA GLU A 100 -17.36 2.95 27.04
C GLU A 100 -17.91 4.25 27.64
N LEU A 101 -17.61 5.39 27.00
CA LEU A 101 -18.14 6.69 27.42
C LEU A 101 -19.67 6.74 27.32
N ALA A 102 -20.26 6.15 26.27
CA ALA A 102 -21.70 6.10 26.08
C ALA A 102 -22.38 5.23 27.17
N GLU A 103 -21.78 4.10 27.54
CA GLU A 103 -22.25 3.24 28.63
C GLU A 103 -22.21 3.97 29.98
N LEU A 104 -21.07 4.58 30.32
CA LEU A 104 -20.93 5.37 31.55
C LEU A 104 -21.97 6.50 31.62
N CYS A 105 -22.17 7.22 30.51
CA CYS A 105 -23.21 8.24 30.42
C CYS A 105 -24.62 7.69 30.68
N ALA A 106 -24.93 6.49 30.17
CA ALA A 106 -26.22 5.86 30.37
C ALA A 106 -26.42 5.42 31.83
N GLU A 107 -25.39 4.88 32.46
CA GLU A 107 -25.39 4.53 33.88
C GLU A 107 -25.59 5.75 34.78
N MET A 108 -24.85 6.83 34.53
CA MET A 108 -25.00 8.10 35.26
C MET A 108 -26.41 8.67 35.12
N ARG A 109 -26.99 8.63 33.91
CA ARG A 109 -28.39 9.07 33.69
C ARG A 109 -29.38 8.21 34.48
N SER A 110 -29.15 6.91 34.53
CA SER A 110 -30.00 5.96 35.24
C SER A 110 -29.90 6.15 36.76
N ALA A 111 -28.70 6.39 37.27
CA ALA A 111 -28.47 6.75 38.67
C ALA A 111 -29.15 8.08 39.04
N ALA A 112 -28.97 9.12 38.21
CA ALA A 112 -29.59 10.42 38.43
C ALA A 112 -31.12 10.35 38.47
N ARG A 113 -31.75 9.51 37.61
CA ARG A 113 -33.20 9.26 37.64
C ARG A 113 -33.65 8.61 38.95
N ARG A 114 -32.96 7.54 39.38
CA ARG A 114 -33.29 6.87 40.66
C ARG A 114 -33.22 7.84 41.84
N TYR A 115 -32.19 8.67 41.90
CA TYR A 115 -32.08 9.69 42.95
C TYR A 115 -33.21 10.73 42.89
N ALA A 116 -33.67 11.11 41.69
CA ALA A 116 -34.80 12.04 41.56
C ALA A 116 -36.10 11.40 42.06
N ASP A 117 -36.36 10.16 41.67
CA ASP A 117 -37.57 9.42 42.08
C ASP A 117 -37.61 9.23 43.62
N GLU A 118 -36.48 8.90 44.26
CA GLU A 118 -36.37 8.75 45.73
C GLU A 118 -36.62 10.06 46.52
N PHE A 119 -36.44 11.22 45.89
CA PHE A 119 -36.69 12.54 46.49
C PHE A 119 -38.14 13.03 46.30
N GLU A 120 -38.86 12.54 45.28
CA GLU A 120 -40.27 12.88 45.08
C GLU A 120 -41.21 12.07 45.99
N ASP A 121 -40.78 10.90 46.47
CA ASP A 121 -41.56 10.01 47.36
C ASP A 121 -41.41 10.31 48.87
N ASN A 122 -40.56 11.27 49.27
CA ASN A 122 -40.35 11.73 50.67
C ASN A 122 -40.94 13.12 50.92
#